data_AF-A0A3L9YKY3-F1
#
_entry.id   AF-A0A3L9YKY3-F1
#
_cell.length_a   1.000
_cell.length_b   1.000
_cell.length_c   1.000
_cell.angle_alpha   90.00
_cell.angle_beta   90.00
_cell.angle_gamma   90.00
#
_symmetry.space_group_name_H-M   'P 1'
#
loop_
_entity.id
_entity.type
_entity.pdbx_description
1 polymer ?
#
loop_
_entity_poly.entity_id
_entity_poly.type
_entity_poly.pdbx_seq_one_letter_code
_entity_poly.pdbx_strand_id
1 'polypeptide(L)' 'MLLATSRRHISRIEQGHQVPSIRTIEVLAEQMQIHPLTLIVAAYCPDLDGASVNELLKTIKTDVKGMVSD' A
#
# COMPACT_ATOMS: atom_id res chain seq x y z
N MET A 1 -14.51 -12.87 -10.04
CA MET A 1 -15.08 -13.40 -8.79
C MET A 1 -14.61 -12.47 -7.67
N LEU A 2 -15.43 -11.51 -7.27
CA LEU A 2 -15.09 -10.54 -6.21
C LEU A 2 -15.04 -11.26 -4.87
N LEU A 3 -13.83 -11.45 -4.32
CA LEU A 3 -13.66 -11.85 -2.94
C LEU A 3 -14.07 -10.66 -2.07
N ALA A 4 -15.33 -10.61 -1.68
CA ALA A 4 -15.78 -9.64 -0.69
C ALA A 4 -15.08 -9.94 0.64
N THR A 5 -14.05 -9.18 0.97
CA THR A 5 -13.40 -9.22 2.27
C THR A 5 -14.45 -8.84 3.31
N SER A 6 -14.72 -9.73 4.28
CA SER A 6 -15.75 -9.45 5.29
C SER A 6 -15.44 -8.18 6.08
N ARG A 7 -16.47 -7.43 6.52
CA ARG A 7 -16.30 -6.24 7.39
C ARG A 7 -15.44 -6.53 8.62
N ARG A 8 -15.61 -7.72 9.21
CA ARG A 8 -14.81 -8.20 10.36
C ARG A 8 -13.33 -8.28 10.03
N HIS A 9 -12.99 -8.76 8.84
CA HIS A 9 -11.60 -8.89 8.39
C HIS A 9 -10.97 -7.51 8.15
N ILE A 10 -11.70 -6.60 7.49
CA ILE A 10 -11.26 -5.21 7.27
C ILE A 10 -11.01 -4.52 8.62
N SER A 11 -11.94 -4.62 9.56
CA SER A 11 -11.81 -4.02 10.89
C SER A 11 -10.58 -4.53 11.67
N ARG A 12 -10.23 -5.82 11.54
CA ARG A 12 -9.00 -6.36 12.14
C ARG A 12 -7.73 -5.79 11.49
N ILE A 13 -7.75 -5.53 10.18
CA ILE A 13 -6.64 -4.91 9.47
C ILE A 13 -6.47 -3.46 9.93
N GLU A 14 -7.55 -2.67 9.96
CA GLU A 14 -7.53 -1.27 10.40
C GLU A 14 -7.02 -1.09 11.84
N GLN A 15 -7.32 -2.06 12.71
CA GLN A 15 -6.86 -2.07 14.11
C GLN A 15 -5.43 -2.61 14.28
N GLY A 16 -4.76 -3.03 13.22
CA GLY A 16 -3.43 -3.66 13.29
C GLY A 16 -3.42 -5.08 13.84
N HIS A 17 -4.59 -5.69 14.08
CA HIS A 17 -4.72 -7.08 14.54
C HIS A 17 -4.48 -8.12 13.44
N GLN A 18 -4.38 -7.68 12.18
CA GLN A 18 -4.12 -8.53 11.03
C GLN A 18 -3.33 -7.78 9.97
N VAL A 19 -2.22 -8.35 9.51
CA VAL A 19 -1.44 -7.82 8.38
C VAL A 19 -2.11 -8.26 7.07
N PRO A 20 -2.43 -7.34 6.15
CA PRO A 20 -3.02 -7.69 4.87
C PRO A 20 -1.99 -8.38 3.96
N SER A 21 -2.45 -9.34 3.16
CA SER A 21 -1.63 -9.90 2.07
C SER A 21 -1.53 -8.90 0.91
N ILE A 22 -0.56 -9.06 0.00
CA ILE A 22 -0.48 -8.26 -1.24
C ILE A 22 -1.80 -8.31 -2.01
N ARG A 23 -2.39 -9.50 -2.16
CA ARG A 23 -3.70 -9.67 -2.82
C ARG A 23 -4.81 -8.90 -2.12
N THR A 24 -4.78 -8.82 -0.80
CA THR A 24 -5.74 -8.03 -0.02
C THR A 24 -5.58 -6.54 -0.33
N ILE A 25 -4.34 -6.05 -0.45
CA ILE A 25 -4.03 -4.66 -0.80
C ILE A 25 -4.53 -4.33 -2.22
N GLU A 26 -4.32 -5.22 -3.18
CA GLU A 26 -4.82 -5.07 -4.55
C GLU A 26 -6.34 -4.99 -4.60
N VAL A 27 -7.04 -5.89 -3.91
CA VAL A 27 -8.51 -5.89 -3.84
C VAL A 27 -9.02 -4.61 -3.19
N LEU A 28 -8.42 -4.17 -2.08
CA LEU A 28 -8.82 -2.92 -1.43
C LEU A 28 -8.61 -1.71 -2.35
N ALA A 29 -7.47 -1.64 -3.03
CA ALA A 29 -7.16 -0.55 -3.96
C ALA A 29 -8.09 -0.53 -5.17
N GLU A 30 -8.43 -1.70 -5.72
CA GLU A 30 -9.43 -1.84 -6.80
C GLU A 30 -10.79 -1.30 -6.38
N GLN A 31 -11.28 -1.69 -5.19
CA GLN A 31 -12.56 -1.20 -4.66
C GLN A 31 -12.54 0.31 -4.38
N MET A 32 -11.39 0.85 -4.00
CA MET A 32 -11.19 2.29 -3.77
C MET A 32 -10.87 3.07 -5.06
N GLN A 33 -10.73 2.39 -6.21
CA GLN A 33 -10.33 2.99 -7.49
C GLN A 33 -9.01 3.78 -7.43
N ILE A 34 -8.04 3.27 -6.67
CA ILE A 34 -6.69 3.84 -6.55
C ILE A 34 -5.63 2.80 -6.93
N HIS A 35 -4.40 3.27 -7.17
CA HIS A 35 -3.28 2.36 -7.37
C HIS A 35 -2.92 1.64 -6.04
N PRO A 36 -2.60 0.34 -6.01
CA PRO A 36 -2.28 -0.37 -4.76
C PRO A 36 -1.10 0.22 -4.00
N LEU A 37 -0.10 0.76 -4.72
CA LEU A 37 1.00 1.48 -4.08
C LEU A 37 0.55 2.73 -3.31
N THR A 38 -0.61 3.33 -3.62
CA THR A 38 -1.15 4.45 -2.85
C THR A 38 -1.44 4.03 -1.41
N LEU A 39 -1.97 2.82 -1.18
CA LEU A 39 -2.19 2.29 0.18
C LEU A 39 -0.87 2.04 0.92
N ILE A 40 0.15 1.58 0.19
CA ILE A 40 1.49 1.39 0.77
C ILE A 40 2.09 2.74 1.15
N VAL A 41 2.06 3.73 0.25
CA VAL A 41 2.56 5.08 0.53
C VAL A 41 1.84 5.68 1.73
N ALA A 42 0.51 5.55 1.83
CA ALA A 42 -0.26 6.04 2.97
C ALA A 42 0.14 5.40 4.30
N ALA A 43 0.61 4.13 4.29
CA ALA A 43 1.09 3.46 5.49
C ALA A 43 2.46 3.98 5.97
N TYR A 44 3.27 4.57 5.08
CA TYR A 44 4.60 5.10 5.40
C TYR A 44 4.66 6.64 5.44
N CYS A 45 3.60 7.31 4.99
CA CYS A 45 3.48 8.77 4.96
C CYS A 45 2.19 9.19 5.71
N PRO A 46 2.22 9.27 7.06
CA PRO A 46 1.03 9.45 7.88
C PRO A 46 0.26 10.76 7.58
N ASP A 47 0.96 11.82 7.19
CA ASP A 47 0.33 13.12 6.87
C ASP A 47 0.03 13.29 5.37
N LEU A 48 0.37 12.29 4.55
CA LEU A 48 0.24 12.33 3.09
C LEU A 48 0.79 13.62 2.44
N ASP A 49 1.77 14.26 3.08
CA ASP A 49 2.35 15.48 2.55
C ASP A 49 3.20 15.18 1.31
N GLY A 50 3.19 16.11 0.36
CA GLY A 50 3.86 15.91 -0.92
C GLY A 50 5.38 15.74 -0.80
N ALA A 51 6.02 16.25 0.26
CA ALA A 51 7.45 16.14 0.43
C ALA A 51 7.85 14.72 0.83
N SER A 52 7.21 14.15 1.86
CA SER A 52 7.45 12.77 2.29
C SER A 52 7.10 11.75 1.22
N VAL A 53 6.01 11.95 0.48
CA VAL A 53 5.65 11.06 -0.64
C VAL A 53 6.74 11.09 -1.73
N ASN A 54 7.25 12.27 -2.09
CA ASN A 54 8.30 12.40 -3.10
C ASN A 54 9.62 11.79 -2.65
N GLU A 55 9.97 11.94 -1.38
CA GLU A 55 11.16 11.31 -0.79
C GLU A 55 11.06 9.78 -0.84
N LEU A 56 9.93 9.21 -0.43
CA LEU A 56 9.69 7.76 -0.52
C LEU A 56 9.82 7.24 -1.95
N LEU A 57 9.21 7.92 -2.92
CA LEU A 57 9.32 7.53 -4.33
C LEU A 57 10.75 7.65 -4.87
N LYS A 58 11.55 8.61 -4.37
CA LYS A 58 12.96 8.75 -4.74
C LYS A 58 13.80 7.60 -4.19
N THR A 59 13.55 7.18 -2.96
CA THR A 59 14.20 6.01 -2.34
C THR A 59 13.92 4.75 -3.15
N ILE A 60 12.64 4.46 -3.43
CA ILE A 60 12.23 3.29 -4.23
C ILE A 60 12.91 3.29 -5.61
N LYS A 61 12.97 4.44 -6.30
CA LYS A 61 13.66 4.56 -7.59
C LYS A 61 15.15 4.25 -7.49
N THR A 62 15.79 4.57 -6.37
CA THR A 62 17.21 4.30 -6.13
C THR A 62 17.43 2.81 -5.90
N ASP A 63 16.60 2.18 -5.08
CA ASP A 63 16.67 0.75 -4.79
C ASP A 63 16.46 -0.09 -6.06
N VAL A 64 15.45 0.24 -6.87
CA VAL A 64 15.18 -0.44 -8.15
C VAL A 64 16.37 -0.32 -9.11
N LYS A 65 17.02 0.85 -9.18
CA LYS A 65 18.23 1.02 -10.01
C LYS A 65 19.38 0.11 -9.53
N GLY A 66 19.52 -0.04 -8.21
CA GLY A 66 20.50 -0.95 -7.61
C GLY A 66 20.25 -2.40 -8.00
N MET A 67 18.99 -2.84 -8.02
CA MET A 67 18.61 -4.21 -8.39
C MET A 67 18.78 -4.56 -9.87
N VAL A 68 18.73 -3.57 -10.76
CA VAL A 68 18.87 -3.76 -12.23
C VAL A 68 20.33 -3.65 -12.68
N SER A 69 21.23 -3.19 -11.81
CA SER A 69 22.65 -3.01 -12.13
C SER A 69 23.53 -4.23 -11.79
N ASP A 70 22.90 -5.36 -11.44
CA ASP A 70 23.50 -6.71 -11.34
C ASP A 70 23.09 -7.58 -12.55
#